data_AF-A0A7K1W6Z2-F1
#
_entry.id   AF-A0A7K1W6Z2-F1
#
_cell.length_a   1.000
_cell.length_b   1.000
_cell.length_c   1.000
_cell.angle_alpha   90.00
_cell.angle_beta   90.00
_cell.angle_gamma   90.00
#
_symmetry.space_group_name_H-M   'P 1'
#
loop_
_entity.id
_entity.type
_entity.pdbx_description
1 polymer ?
#
loop_
_entity_poly.entity_id
_entity_poly.type
_entity_poly.pdbx_seq_one_letter_code
_entity_poly.pdbx_strand_id
1 'polypeptide(L)'
;WCVTPMGGGGASLALTSGYVLAAQIAAHPGDTEAALLAYQAWMRPLVDGVQHLPHGIKHFAYPQTQTGLALRRLADKLLTSAPLKPLTAKLTQVAATERQLPAFPDASR
;
A
#
# COMPACT_ATOMS: atom_id res chain seq x y z
N TRP A 1 -5.73 0.13 11.03
CA TRP A 1 -6.13 0.75 9.75
C TRP A 1 -6.73 -0.29 8.84
N CYS A 2 -7.73 0.06 8.03
CA CYS A 2 -8.35 -0.86 7.06
C CYS A 2 -8.21 -0.27 5.65
N VAL A 3 -7.67 -1.05 4.73
CA VAL A 3 -7.46 -0.65 3.33
C VAL A 3 -8.60 -1.22 2.49
N THR A 4 -9.25 -0.39 1.68
CA THR A 4 -10.34 -0.85 0.81
C THR A 4 -9.83 -1.86 -0.22
N PRO A 5 -10.63 -2.89 -0.58
CA PRO A 5 -10.18 -4.02 -1.40
C PRO A 5 -9.58 -3.63 -2.76
N MET A 6 -9.97 -2.49 -3.34
CA MET A 6 -9.40 -2.02 -4.61
C MET A 6 -7.90 -1.67 -4.55
N GLY A 7 -7.34 -1.43 -3.35
CA GLY A 7 -5.93 -1.04 -3.19
C GLY A 7 -4.95 -2.19 -3.01
N GLY A 8 -5.42 -3.43 -2.77
CA GLY A 8 -4.58 -4.63 -2.66
C GLY A 8 -3.57 -4.68 -1.48
N GLY A 9 -3.40 -3.60 -0.71
CA GLY A 9 -2.33 -3.46 0.30
C GLY A 9 -2.65 -3.94 1.72
N GLY A 10 -3.81 -4.54 1.97
CA GLY A 10 -4.26 -4.88 3.34
C GLY A 10 -3.35 -5.88 4.06
N ALA A 11 -2.97 -6.97 3.38
CA ALA A 11 -2.09 -8.00 3.96
C ALA A 11 -0.68 -7.47 4.21
N SER A 12 -0.11 -6.75 3.25
CA SER A 12 1.21 -6.12 3.40
C SER A 12 1.23 -5.12 4.55
N LEU A 13 0.20 -4.28 4.66
CA LEU A 13 0.09 -3.31 5.76
C LEU A 13 -0.04 -4.00 7.13
N ALA A 14 -0.78 -5.11 7.21
CA ALA A 14 -0.89 -5.89 8.44
C ALA A 14 0.48 -6.42 8.89
N LEU A 15 1.24 -7.03 7.97
CA LEU A 15 2.59 -7.55 8.26
C LEU A 15 3.55 -6.42 8.67
N THR A 16 3.58 -5.30 7.93
CA THR A 16 4.40 -4.14 8.29
C THR A 16 4.05 -3.59 9.66
N SER A 17 2.75 -3.47 9.97
CA SER A 17 2.31 -2.94 11.26
C SER A 17 2.73 -3.83 12.43
N GLY A 18 2.64 -5.16 12.29
CA GLY A 18 3.06 -6.11 13.31
C GLY A 18 4.57 -6.02 13.57
N TYR A 19 5.36 -5.95 12.50
CA TYR A 19 6.82 -5.82 12.62
C TYR A 19 7.22 -4.51 13.32
N VAL A 20 6.67 -3.38 12.87
CA VAL A 20 7.02 -2.06 13.42
C VAL A 20 6.59 -1.97 14.88
N LEU A 21 5.42 -2.49 15.25
CA LEU A 21 4.99 -2.52 16.64
C LEU A 21 5.96 -3.32 17.51
N ALA A 22 6.36 -4.51 17.06
CA ALA A 22 7.30 -5.34 17.79
C ALA A 22 8.67 -4.65 17.96
N ALA A 23 9.17 -3.99 16.91
CA ALA A 23 10.43 -3.25 16.98
C ALA A 23 10.37 -2.08 17.96
N GLN A 24 9.25 -1.33 18.00
CA GLN A 24 9.10 -0.20 18.92
C GLN A 24 8.95 -0.64 20.38
N ILE A 25 8.25 -1.75 20.63
CA ILE A 25 8.17 -2.34 21.98
C ILE A 25 9.56 -2.80 22.44
N ALA A 26 10.33 -3.46 21.57
CA ALA A 26 11.69 -3.90 21.90
C ALA A 26 12.64 -2.72 22.17
N ALA A 27 12.46 -1.59 21.46
CA ALA A 27 13.28 -0.39 21.63
C ALA A 27 12.95 0.44 22.89
N HIS A 28 11.78 0.23 23.51
CA HIS A 28 11.30 0.99 24.67
C HIS A 28 10.92 0.05 25.84
N PRO A 29 11.90 -0.66 26.44
CA PRO A 29 11.61 -1.63 27.50
C PRO A 29 11.00 -0.95 28.73
N GLY A 30 9.80 -1.39 29.11
CA GLY A 30 9.09 -0.86 30.29
C GLY A 30 8.32 0.44 30.05
N ASP A 31 8.40 1.02 28.85
CA ASP A 31 7.66 2.23 28.47
C ASP A 31 6.77 1.97 27.25
N THR A 32 5.60 1.41 27.53
CA THR A 32 4.59 1.10 26.50
C THR A 32 4.05 2.37 25.83
N GLU A 33 3.97 3.48 26.54
CA GLU A 33 3.42 4.72 26.00
C GLU A 33 4.36 5.32 24.96
N ALA A 34 5.65 5.41 25.26
CA ALA A 34 6.66 5.83 24.29
C ALA A 34 6.71 4.90 23.06
N ALA A 35 6.62 3.58 23.27
CA ALA A 35 6.58 2.61 22.16
C ALA A 35 5.39 2.84 21.22
N LEU A 36 4.20 3.06 21.76
CA LEU A 36 2.99 3.28 20.97
C LEU A 36 3.02 4.63 20.23
N LEU A 37 3.55 5.68 20.85
CA LEU A 37 3.76 6.98 20.19
C LEU A 37 4.75 6.87 19.03
N ALA A 38 5.88 6.19 19.23
CA ALA A 38 6.87 5.95 18.18
C ALA A 38 6.29 5.10 17.02
N TYR A 39 5.53 4.06 17.35
CA TYR A 39 4.79 3.24 16.37
C TYR A 39 3.82 4.10 15.56
N GLN A 40 3.02 4.92 16.22
CA GLN A 40 2.03 5.77 15.56
C GLN A 40 2.71 6.79 14.65
N ALA A 41 3.78 7.44 15.12
CA ALA A 41 4.54 8.41 14.33
C ALA A 41 5.14 7.78 13.06
N TRP A 42 5.64 6.54 13.15
CA TRP A 42 6.18 5.84 11.99
C TRP A 42 5.09 5.42 11.00
N MET A 43 3.97 4.88 11.49
CA MET A 43 2.91 4.33 10.64
C MET A 43 2.01 5.39 10.00
N ARG A 44 1.83 6.56 10.64
CA ARG A 44 0.88 7.59 10.16
C ARG A 44 1.10 7.98 8.68
N PRO A 45 2.32 8.33 8.23
CA PRO A 45 2.52 8.71 6.84
C PRO A 45 2.37 7.55 5.85
N LEU A 46 2.68 6.31 6.27
CA LEU A 46 2.50 5.12 5.45
C LEU A 46 1.01 4.89 5.18
N VAL A 47 0.19 5.00 6.22
CA VAL A 47 -1.26 4.80 6.14
C VAL A 47 -1.89 5.90 5.30
N ASP A 48 -1.51 7.14 5.52
CA ASP A 48 -2.03 8.28 4.76
C ASP A 48 -1.74 8.13 3.27
N GLY A 49 -0.56 7.61 2.90
CA GLY A 49 -0.22 7.28 1.51
C GLY A 49 -1.05 6.13 0.94
N VAL A 50 -1.19 5.02 1.67
CA VAL A 50 -1.92 3.82 1.20
C VAL A 50 -3.43 4.07 1.07
N GLN A 51 -4.00 4.93 1.93
CA GLN A 51 -5.42 5.27 1.88
C GLN A 51 -5.76 6.35 0.84
N HIS A 52 -4.76 6.98 0.23
CA HIS A 52 -4.98 8.01 -0.77
C HIS A 52 -5.37 7.38 -2.12
N LEU A 53 -6.68 7.30 -2.39
CA LEU A 53 -7.17 6.99 -3.73
C LEU A 53 -7.13 8.26 -4.59
N PRO A 54 -6.39 8.30 -5.71
CA PRO A 54 -6.43 9.45 -6.61
C PRO A 54 -7.86 9.72 -7.09
N HIS A 55 -8.26 10.99 -7.01
CA HIS A 55 -9.54 11.48 -7.50
C HIS A 55 -9.67 11.14 -9.00
N GLY A 56 -10.51 10.15 -9.31
CA GLY A 56 -10.72 9.66 -10.67
C GLY A 56 -10.77 8.14 -10.79
N ILE A 57 -10.07 7.40 -9.90
CA ILE A 57 -10.07 5.92 -9.93
C ILE A 57 -11.48 5.36 -9.81
N LYS A 58 -12.35 5.95 -8.99
CA LYS A 58 -13.75 5.50 -8.85
C LYS A 58 -14.53 5.58 -10.16
N HIS A 59 -14.33 6.64 -10.95
CA HIS A 59 -15.05 6.85 -12.20
C HIS A 59 -14.54 5.94 -13.32
N PHE A 60 -13.24 5.64 -13.31
CA PHE A 60 -12.64 4.65 -14.22
C PHE A 60 -13.02 3.20 -13.83
N ALA A 61 -12.99 2.88 -12.53
CA ALA A 61 -13.31 1.56 -12.01
C ALA A 61 -14.81 1.23 -12.11
N TYR A 62 -15.68 2.24 -12.02
CA TYR A 62 -17.14 2.08 -12.10
C TYR A 62 -17.76 3.13 -13.05
N PRO A 63 -17.58 2.98 -14.37
CA PRO A 63 -18.22 3.88 -15.33
C PRO A 63 -19.74 3.66 -15.31
N GLN A 64 -20.51 4.74 -15.10
CA GLN A 64 -21.97 4.68 -15.03
C GLN A 64 -22.67 5.00 -16.37
N THR A 65 -21.91 5.21 -17.45
CA THR A 65 -22.45 5.56 -18.78
C THR A 65 -22.09 4.50 -19.83
N GLN A 66 -22.98 4.30 -20.81
CA GLN A 66 -22.74 3.35 -21.91
C GLN A 66 -21.52 3.72 -22.76
N THR A 67 -21.30 5.02 -22.98
CA THR A 67 -20.09 5.54 -23.65
C THR A 67 -18.83 5.30 -22.81
N GLY A 68 -18.90 5.46 -21.49
CA GLY A 68 -17.80 5.16 -20.58
C GLY A 68 -17.42 3.67 -20.57
N LEU A 69 -18.41 2.78 -20.62
CA LEU A 69 -18.20 1.33 -20.78
C LEU A 69 -17.55 0.97 -22.11
N ALA A 70 -18.01 1.57 -23.22
CA ALA A 70 -17.43 1.34 -24.54
C ALA A 70 -15.96 1.81 -24.61
N LEU A 71 -15.68 3.01 -24.09
CA LEU A 71 -14.33 3.58 -24.05
C LEU A 71 -13.39 2.73 -23.18
N ARG A 72 -13.86 2.28 -22.00
CA ARG A 72 -13.08 1.39 -21.14
C ARG A 72 -12.78 0.05 -21.81
N ARG A 73 -13.74 -0.59 -22.49
CA ARG A 73 -13.49 -1.84 -23.23
C ARG A 73 -12.45 -1.67 -24.33
N LEU A 74 -12.44 -0.51 -24.97
CA LEU A 74 -11.47 -0.17 -26.02
C LEU A 74 -10.09 0.05 -25.43
N ALA A 75 -10.00 0.77 -24.30
CA ALA A 75 -8.77 0.94 -23.54
C ALA A 75 -8.24 -0.40 -23.00
N ASP A 76 -9.09 -1.26 -22.44
CA ASP A 76 -8.72 -2.58 -21.95
C ASP A 76 -8.19 -3.47 -23.09
N LYS A 77 -8.82 -3.45 -24.27
CA LYS A 77 -8.33 -4.16 -25.47
C LYS A 77 -6.97 -3.63 -25.95
N LEU A 78 -6.76 -2.32 -25.90
CA LEU A 78 -5.47 -1.72 -26.25
C LEU A 78 -4.39 -2.10 -25.23
N LEU A 79 -4.68 -1.98 -23.94
CA LEU A 79 -3.77 -2.32 -22.84
C LEU A 79 -3.40 -3.81 -22.79
N THR A 80 -4.36 -4.70 -23.09
CA THR A 80 -4.14 -6.15 -23.10
C THR A 80 -3.61 -6.68 -24.43
N SER A 81 -3.41 -5.80 -25.42
CA SER A 81 -2.85 -6.20 -26.71
C SER A 81 -1.40 -6.68 -26.56
N ALA A 82 -1.07 -7.77 -27.25
CA ALA A 82 0.23 -8.43 -27.21
C ALA A 82 1.48 -7.53 -27.37
N PRO A 83 1.48 -6.42 -28.16
CA PRO A 83 2.68 -5.58 -28.29
C PRO A 83 3.04 -4.78 -27.02
N LEU A 84 2.14 -4.61 -26.05
CA LEU A 84 2.37 -3.81 -24.84
C LEU A 84 2.82 -4.63 -23.61
N LYS A 85 2.93 -5.96 -23.74
CA LYS A 85 3.37 -6.89 -22.69
C LYS A 85 4.70 -6.53 -22.00
N PRO A 86 5.79 -6.12 -22.68
CA PRO A 86 7.05 -5.82 -22.00
C PRO A 86 6.99 -4.52 -21.17
N LEU A 87 6.09 -3.59 -21.52
CA LEU A 87 5.86 -2.34 -20.78
C LEU A 87 4.95 -2.55 -19.57
N THR A 88 3.93 -3.42 -19.70
CA THR A 88 3.03 -3.75 -18.58
C THR A 88 3.76 -4.51 -17.47
N ALA A 89 4.73 -5.36 -17.81
CA ALA A 89 5.54 -6.08 -16.83
C ALA A 89 6.42 -5.16 -15.94
N LYS A 90 6.83 -4.00 -16.46
CA LYS A 90 7.56 -2.98 -15.67
C LYS A 90 6.62 -2.12 -14.83
N LEU A 91 5.41 -1.85 -15.33
CA LEU A 91 4.41 -1.06 -14.63
C LEU A 91 3.71 -1.81 -13.49
N THR A 92 3.76 -3.15 -13.46
CA THR A 92 3.17 -3.95 -12.37
C THR A 92 4.10 -4.12 -11.16
N GLN A 93 5.34 -3.63 -11.19
CA GLN A 93 6.17 -3.50 -9.99
C GLN A 93 5.70 -2.30 -9.13
N VAL A 94 4.51 -2.40 -8.55
CA VAL A 94 3.90 -1.31 -7.75
C VAL A 94 4.10 -1.50 -6.24
N ALA A 95 4.78 -2.55 -5.80
CA ALA A 95 4.86 -2.89 -4.38
C ALA A 95 6.27 -2.83 -3.78
N ALA A 96 7.10 -1.87 -4.22
CA ALA A 96 8.29 -1.48 -3.46
C ALA A 96 7.95 -0.24 -2.62
N THR A 97 7.50 -0.45 -1.39
CA THR A 97 7.50 0.63 -0.39
C THR A 97 8.96 0.94 -0.08
N GLU A 98 9.46 2.11 -0.52
CA GLU A 98 10.85 2.54 -0.32
C GLU A 98 11.21 2.89 1.14
N ARG A 99 10.21 2.87 2.04
CA ARG A 99 10.43 3.17 3.45
C ARG A 99 11.14 2.00 4.12
N GLN A 100 12.39 2.23 4.55
CA GLN A 100 13.14 1.26 5.34
C GLN A 100 12.40 0.94 6.65
N LEU A 101 12.36 -0.35 6.99
CA LEU A 101 11.80 -0.82 8.24
C LEU A 101 12.70 -0.39 9.42
N PRO A 102 12.12 -0.11 10.59
CA PRO A 102 12.91 0.17 11.78
C PRO A 102 13.81 -1.02 12.11
N ALA A 103 15.06 -0.76 12.46
CA ALA A 103 15.96 -1.80 12.91
C ALA A 103 15.39 -2.45 14.17
N PHE A 104 15.40 -3.78 14.20
CA PHE A 104 15.16 -4.49 15.45
C PHE A 104 16.38 -4.30 16.34
N PRO A 105 16.23 -3.92 17.63
CA PRO A 105 17.35 -3.97 18.57
C PRO A 105 17.94 -5.38 18.54
N ASP A 106 19.26 -5.50 18.43
CA ASP A 106 19.93 -6.79 18.28
C ASP A 106 19.40 -7.78 19.33
N ALA A 107 18.91 -8.92 18.85
CA ALA A 107 18.40 -10.02 19.68
C ALA A 107 19.52 -10.76 20.43
N SER A 108 20.63 -10.08 20.74
CA SER A 108 21.67 -10.58 21.62
C SER A 108 21.27 -10.34 23.07
N ARG A 109 20.25 -11.06 23.53
CA ARG A 109 20.02 -11.28 24.97
C ARG A 109 19.28 -12.59 25.23
#